data_AF-A0A1H8AFK1-F1
#
_entry.id   AF-A0A1H8AFK1-F1
#
_cell.length_a   1.000
_cell.length_b   1.000
_cell.length_c   1.000
_cell.angle_alpha   90.00
_cell.angle_beta   90.00
_cell.angle_gamma   90.00
#
_symmetry.space_group_name_H-M   'P 1'
#
loop_
_entity.id
_entity.type
_entity.pdbx_description
1 polymer ?
#
loop_
_entity_poly.entity_id
_entity_poly.type
_entity_poly.pdbx_seq_one_letter_code
_entity_poly.pdbx_strand_id
1 'polypeptide(L)'
;MSGNGLPMQNLADMINQVMGKKVLTEQQLEQIMQGAQKALGQGGMTAVLEYLMKVTQADVEMDELVQFSHRVKSNPDLGMDILQGKKQISRKSK
;
A
#
# COMPACT_ATOMS: atom_id res chain seq x y z
N MET A 1 -0.11 -26.26 2.24
CA MET A 1 -0.76 -24.93 2.32
C MET A 1 0.30 -23.98 2.84
N SER A 2 0.97 -23.24 1.96
CA SER A 2 2.15 -22.44 2.35
C SER A 2 2.02 -21.08 1.69
N GLY A 3 1.39 -20.15 2.39
CA GLY A 3 1.23 -18.77 1.97
C GLY A 3 1.22 -17.91 3.22
N ASN A 4 2.41 -17.61 3.75
CA ASN A 4 2.61 -16.66 4.85
C ASN A 4 2.34 -15.23 4.36
N GLY A 5 1.08 -14.92 4.02
CA GLY A 5 0.61 -13.54 4.00
C GLY A 5 0.49 -13.05 5.43
N LEU A 6 0.96 -11.83 5.72
CA LEU A 6 0.68 -11.20 7.02
C LEU A 6 -0.85 -11.17 7.25
N PRO A 7 -1.33 -11.48 8.47
CA PRO A 7 -2.73 -11.25 8.83
C PRO A 7 -3.13 -9.79 8.53
N MET A 8 -4.34 -9.58 8.05
CA MET A 8 -4.84 -8.23 7.71
C MET A 8 -4.78 -7.28 8.92
N GLN A 9 -5.05 -7.78 10.12
CA GLN A 9 -4.88 -7.05 11.39
C GLN A 9 -3.47 -6.49 11.54
N ASN A 10 -2.46 -7.33 11.33
CA ASN A 10 -1.06 -6.94 11.48
C ASN A 10 -0.69 -5.84 10.47
N LEU A 11 -1.22 -5.91 9.25
CA LEU A 11 -0.95 -4.89 8.23
C LEU A 11 -1.60 -3.54 8.58
N ALA A 12 -2.84 -3.55 9.07
CA ALA A 12 -3.52 -2.32 9.50
C ALA A 12 -2.77 -1.62 10.64
N ASP A 13 -2.30 -2.39 11.62
CA ASP A 13 -1.53 -1.88 12.75
C ASP A 13 -0.18 -1.32 12.31
N MET A 14 0.52 -2.01 11.40
CA MET A 14 1.78 -1.51 10.83
C MET A 14 1.59 -0.17 10.11
N ILE A 15 0.51 -0.03 9.31
CA ILE A 15 0.23 1.23 8.60
C ILE A 15 -0.07 2.34 9.62
N ASN A 16 -0.90 2.06 10.63
CA ASN A 16 -1.21 3.01 11.69
C ASN A 16 0.04 3.45 12.46
N GLN A 17 0.97 2.51 12.71
CA GLN A 17 2.25 2.78 13.36
C GLN A 17 3.13 3.69 12.49
N VAL A 18 3.28 3.40 11.19
CA VAL A 18 4.05 4.23 10.25
C VAL A 18 3.46 5.64 10.15
N MET A 19 2.14 5.76 10.19
CA MET A 19 1.45 7.06 10.15
C MET A 19 1.48 7.80 11.49
N GLY A 20 1.93 7.16 12.57
CA GLY A 20 1.97 7.71 13.92
C GLY A 20 0.59 7.96 14.55
N LYS A 21 -0.49 7.48 13.92
CA LYS A 21 -1.87 7.64 14.37
C LYS A 21 -2.75 6.58 13.73
N LYS A 22 -3.90 6.30 14.37
CA LYS A 22 -4.92 5.42 13.81
C LYS A 22 -5.57 6.07 12.59
N VAL A 23 -5.21 5.61 11.39
CA VAL A 23 -5.74 6.07 10.10
C VAL A 23 -6.75 5.09 9.51
N LEU A 24 -6.68 3.81 9.85
CA LEU A 24 -7.59 2.79 9.31
C LEU A 24 -7.81 1.61 10.27
N THR A 25 -8.97 0.97 10.18
CA THR A 25 -9.30 -0.30 10.86
C THR A 25 -9.06 -1.50 9.95
N GLU A 26 -9.04 -2.71 10.52
CA GLU A 26 -8.98 -3.95 9.74
C GLU A 26 -10.10 -4.04 8.70
N GLN A 27 -11.35 -3.72 9.09
CA GLN A 27 -12.50 -3.76 8.19
C GLN A 27 -12.34 -2.77 7.02
N GLN A 28 -11.79 -1.57 7.28
CA GLN A 28 -11.50 -0.60 6.23
C GLN A 28 -10.38 -1.10 5.31
N LEU A 29 -9.34 -1.73 5.87
CA LEU A 29 -8.28 -2.35 5.07
C LEU A 29 -8.83 -3.46 4.19
N GLU A 30 -9.70 -4.31 4.72
CA GLU A 30 -10.33 -5.40 3.97
C GLU A 30 -11.14 -4.86 2.78
N GLN A 31 -11.94 -3.81 3.00
CA GLN A 31 -12.69 -3.14 1.92
C GLN A 31 -11.75 -2.55 0.85
N ILE A 32 -10.64 -1.94 1.27
CA ILE A 32 -9.61 -1.43 0.35
C ILE A 32 -9.02 -2.58 -0.48
N MET A 33 -8.67 -3.70 0.15
CA MET A 33 -8.09 -4.86 -0.52
C MET A 33 -9.07 -5.50 -1.51
N GLN A 34 -10.35 -5.62 -1.16
CA GLN A 34 -11.40 -6.11 -2.07
C GLN A 34 -11.58 -5.19 -3.28
N GLY A 35 -11.60 -3.87 -3.06
CA GLY A 35 -11.69 -2.89 -4.15
C GLY A 35 -10.46 -2.93 -5.07
N ALA A 36 -9.26 -3.04 -4.50
CA ALA A 36 -8.03 -3.19 -5.25
C ALA A 36 -8.02 -4.49 -6.08
N GLN A 37 -8.48 -5.61 -5.52
CA GLN A 37 -8.58 -6.89 -6.25
C GLN A 37 -9.56 -6.79 -7.43
N LYS A 38 -10.69 -6.09 -7.25
CA LYS A 38 -11.64 -5.82 -8.34
C LYS A 38 -11.01 -4.95 -9.43
N ALA A 39 -10.32 -3.88 -9.05
CA ALA A 39 -9.63 -3.00 -9.99
C ALA A 39 -8.56 -3.75 -10.79
N LEU A 40 -7.79 -4.62 -10.13
CA LEU A 40 -6.79 -5.47 -10.77
C LEU A 40 -7.39 -6.34 -11.88
N GLY A 41 -8.57 -6.94 -11.64
CA GLY A 41 -9.26 -7.77 -12.63
C GLY A 41 -9.83 -6.99 -13.82
N GLN A 42 -10.06 -5.69 -13.67
CA GLN A 42 -10.66 -4.84 -14.71
C GLN A 42 -9.64 -4.09 -15.56
N GLY A 43 -8.49 -3.72 -14.98
CA GLY A 43 -7.52 -2.85 -15.67
C GLY A 43 -6.07 -3.04 -15.22
N GLY A 44 -5.75 -4.15 -14.55
CA GLY A 44 -4.40 -4.45 -14.12
C GLY A 44 -3.89 -3.49 -13.05
N MET A 45 -2.56 -3.33 -12.97
CA MET A 45 -1.90 -2.57 -11.91
C MET A 45 -2.24 -1.08 -11.94
N THR A 46 -2.41 -0.49 -13.12
CA THR A 46 -2.77 0.93 -13.26
C THR A 46 -4.10 1.22 -12.57
N ALA A 47 -5.12 0.40 -12.82
CA ALA A 47 -6.43 0.55 -12.17
C ALA A 47 -6.35 0.39 -10.64
N VAL A 48 -5.45 -0.47 -10.14
CA VAL A 48 -5.18 -0.60 -8.69
C VAL A 48 -4.63 0.70 -8.13
N LEU A 49 -3.64 1.30 -8.79
CA LEU A 49 -3.03 2.55 -8.33
C LEU A 49 -4.05 3.70 -8.36
N GLU A 50 -4.86 3.82 -9.42
CA GLU A 50 -5.95 4.81 -9.51
C GLU A 50 -6.96 4.64 -8.38
N TYR A 51 -7.37 3.40 -8.10
CA TYR A 51 -8.29 3.09 -7.00
C TYR A 51 -7.70 3.52 -5.66
N LEU A 52 -6.44 3.16 -5.38
CA LEU A 52 -5.77 3.51 -4.12
C LEU A 52 -5.61 5.02 -3.97
N MET A 53 -5.24 5.74 -5.03
CA MET A 53 -5.19 7.21 -5.02
C MET A 53 -6.54 7.81 -4.66
N LYS A 54 -7.62 7.32 -5.28
CA LYS A 54 -8.98 7.82 -5.04
C LYS A 54 -9.44 7.58 -3.60
N VAL A 55 -9.18 6.40 -3.04
CA VAL A 55 -9.63 6.04 -1.69
C VAL A 55 -8.81 6.75 -0.62
N THR A 56 -7.50 6.88 -0.83
CA THR A 56 -6.61 7.54 0.14
C THR A 56 -6.60 9.06 0.02
N GLN A 57 -7.11 9.61 -1.10
CA GLN A 57 -6.99 11.02 -1.47
C GLN A 57 -5.53 11.51 -1.41
N ALA A 58 -4.58 10.62 -1.72
CA ALA A 58 -3.17 10.94 -1.67
C ALA A 58 -2.80 11.91 -2.79
N ASP A 59 -2.13 13.00 -2.43
CA ASP A 59 -1.54 13.95 -3.37
C ASP A 59 -0.19 13.39 -3.87
N VAL A 60 -0.26 12.53 -4.88
CA VAL A 60 0.88 11.85 -5.50
C VAL A 60 0.68 11.74 -7.00
N GLU A 61 1.76 11.80 -7.76
CA GLU A 61 1.70 11.61 -9.21
C GLU A 61 1.64 10.13 -9.58
N MET A 62 0.83 9.78 -10.59
CA MET A 62 0.67 8.40 -11.05
C MET A 62 2.01 7.76 -11.44
N ASP A 63 2.87 8.50 -12.15
CA ASP A 63 4.17 7.99 -12.59
C ASP A 63 5.09 7.64 -11.42
N GLU A 64 5.06 8.42 -10.34
CA GLU A 64 5.82 8.14 -9.12
C GLU A 64 5.34 6.84 -8.46
N LEU A 65 4.01 6.63 -8.41
CA LEU A 65 3.42 5.40 -7.88
C LEU A 65 3.76 4.18 -8.74
N VAL A 66 3.71 4.30 -10.07
CA VAL A 66 4.06 3.22 -10.99
C VAL A 66 5.52 2.82 -10.78
N GLN A 67 6.44 3.79 -10.75
CA GLN A 67 7.86 3.53 -10.50
C GLN A 67 8.11 2.92 -9.12
N PHE A 68 7.40 3.39 -8.08
CA PHE A 68 7.47 2.79 -6.76
C PHE A 68 6.98 1.34 -6.76
N SER A 69 5.85 1.08 -7.44
CA SER A 69 5.28 -0.27 -7.53
C SER A 69 6.23 -1.25 -8.24
N HIS A 70 6.94 -0.81 -9.28
CA HIS A 70 7.98 -1.60 -9.93
C HIS A 70 9.15 -1.90 -9.01
N ARG A 71 9.59 -0.92 -8.21
CA ARG A 71 10.65 -1.12 -7.21
C ARG A 71 10.23 -2.16 -6.17
N VAL A 72 9.02 -2.06 -5.62
CA VAL A 72 8.50 -3.04 -4.66
C VAL A 72 8.31 -4.42 -5.31
N LYS A 73 7.84 -4.48 -6.56
CA LYS A 73 7.71 -5.75 -7.30
C LYS A 73 9.07 -6.43 -7.51
N SER A 74 10.11 -5.65 -7.80
CA SER A 74 11.48 -6.15 -7.97
C SER A 74 12.17 -6.49 -6.64
N ASN A 75 11.73 -5.87 -5.55
CA ASN A 75 12.27 -6.06 -4.21
C ASN A 75 11.15 -5.93 -3.16
N PRO A 76 10.42 -7.02 -2.87
CA PRO A 76 9.31 -7.01 -1.91
C PRO A 76 9.71 -6.57 -0.49
N ASP A 77 10.96 -6.82 -0.09
CA ASP A 77 11.48 -6.41 1.21
C ASP A 77 11.46 -4.90 1.39
N LEU A 78 11.54 -4.12 0.31
CA LEU A 78 11.42 -2.66 0.37
C LEU A 78 10.08 -2.23 0.98
N GLY A 79 8.97 -2.86 0.57
CA GLY A 79 7.65 -2.52 1.10
C GLY A 79 7.54 -2.88 2.59
N MET A 80 8.09 -4.03 2.97
CA MET A 80 8.07 -4.51 4.36
C MET A 80 8.98 -3.68 5.27
N ASP A 81 10.17 -3.28 4.80
CA ASP A 81 11.08 -2.39 5.50
C ASP A 81 10.41 -1.04 5.81
N ILE A 82 9.62 -0.51 4.86
CA ILE A 82 8.85 0.73 5.08
C ILE A 82 7.79 0.52 6.15
N LEU A 83 7.00 -0.55 6.05
CA LEU A 83 5.94 -0.87 7.01
C LEU A 83 6.49 -1.16 8.42
N GLN A 84 7.71 -1.68 8.52
CA GLN A 84 8.42 -1.91 9.78
C GLN A 84 9.14 -0.65 10.31
N GLY A 85 9.10 0.47 9.58
CA GLY A 85 9.80 1.70 9.94
C GLY A 85 11.33 1.63 9.80
N LYS A 86 11.87 0.55 9.21
CA LYS A 86 13.31 0.37 8.94
C LYS A 86 13.81 1.30 7.83
N LYS A 87 12.92 1.66 6.91
CA LYS A 87 13.18 2.65 5.85
C LYS A 87 12.08 3.69 5.82
N GLN A 88 12.46 4.95 5.65
CA GLN A 88 11.49 6.02 5.43
C GLN A 88 11.20 6.15 3.93
N ILE A 89 9.95 6.47 3.61
CA ILE A 89 9.60 6.96 2.28
C ILE A 89 10.27 8.34 2.17
N SER A 90 11.27 8.45 1.31
CA SER A 90 11.96 9.72 1.06
C SER A 90 10.96 10.75 0.53
N ARG A 91 10.34 11.54 1.41
CA ARG A 91 9.65 12.77 1.02
C ARG A 91 10.71 13.71 0.49
N LYS A 92 10.73 13.96 -0.82
CA LYS A 92 11.47 15.13 -1.34
C LYS A 92 10.91 16.35 -0.62
N SER A 93 11.67 16.87 0.35
CA SER A 93 11.52 18.23 0.84
C SER A 93 11.71 19.13 -0.38
N LYS A 94 10.66 19.86 -0.75
CA LYS A 94 10.79 21.01 -1.66
C LYS A 94 10.83 22.27 -0.81
#